data_AF-A0A7J3XVU6-F1
#
_entry.id   AF-A0A7J3XVU6-F1
#
_cell.length_a   1.000
_cell.length_b   1.000
_cell.length_c   1.000
_cell.angle_alpha   90.00
_cell.angle_beta   90.00
_cell.angle_gamma   90.00
#
_symmetry.space_group_name_H-M   'P 1'
#
loop_
_entity.id
_entity.type
_entity.pdbx_description
1 polymer ?
#
loop_
_entity_poly.entity_id
_entity_poly.type
_entity_poly.pdbx_seq_one_letter_code
_entity_poly.pdbx_strand_id
1 'polypeptide(L)'
;MELRELKAKALELLREDVEFRYAVAGMLGLDEILRRLEKHDEKFEEILKRLDRHEAELVRLREDMNRLREDMIAGFKRHDEILERHAQEIAKLREDFNKMLSVTAQIQEEQRRLRESYEKLERRVDSLERGQARLERGHAVLEERLRSLE
;
A
#
# COMPACT_ATOMS: atom_id res chain seq x y z
N MET A 1 34.84 34.73 81.46
CA MET A 1 34.72 36.12 80.96
C MET A 1 35.24 36.26 79.52
N GLU A 2 36.29 35.51 79.14
CA GLU A 2 37.01 35.64 77.87
C GLU A 2 36.17 35.56 76.57
N LEU A 3 35.17 34.68 76.48
CA LEU A 3 34.38 34.53 75.23
C LEU A 3 33.47 35.74 74.93
N ARG A 4 32.96 36.41 75.97
CA ARG A 4 32.12 37.61 75.80
C ARG A 4 32.94 38.80 75.32
N GLU A 5 34.13 38.97 75.88
CA GLU A 5 35.07 40.01 75.45
C GLU A 5 35.57 39.76 74.02
N LEU A 6 35.90 38.51 73.67
CA LEU A 6 36.32 38.17 72.31
C LEU A 6 35.23 38.47 71.27
N LYS A 7 33.98 38.13 71.56
CA LYS A 7 32.84 38.47 70.68
C LYS A 7 32.61 39.97 70.57
N ALA A 8 32.73 40.72 71.67
CA ALA A 8 32.60 42.16 71.66
C ALA A 8 33.68 42.82 70.79
N LYS A 9 34.94 42.36 70.94
CA LYS A 9 36.07 42.85 70.16
C LYS A 9 35.99 42.48 68.68
N ALA A 10 35.49 41.29 68.35
CA ALA A 10 35.21 40.90 66.97
C ALA A 10 34.11 41.77 66.33
N LEU A 11 33.07 42.14 67.08
CA LEU A 11 32.02 43.05 66.61
C LEU A 11 32.51 44.49 66.45
N GLU A 12 33.40 44.95 67.32
CA GLU A 12 34.09 46.24 67.22
C GLU A 12 34.97 46.30 65.96
N LEU A 13 35.80 45.27 65.73
CA LEU A 13 36.60 45.15 64.52
C LEU A 13 35.73 45.11 63.26
N LEU A 14 34.58 44.40 63.27
CA LEU A 14 33.64 44.45 62.15
C LEU A 14 33.09 45.86 61.89
N ARG A 15 33.00 46.74 62.90
CA ARG A 15 32.47 48.11 62.76
C ARG A 15 33.53 49.15 62.42
N GLU A 16 34.76 48.97 62.90
CA GLU A 16 35.81 49.98 62.79
C GLU A 16 36.88 49.61 61.74
N ASP A 17 37.15 48.32 61.54
CA ASP A 17 38.14 47.82 60.60
C ASP A 17 37.48 47.37 59.28
N VAL A 18 37.84 48.06 58.19
CA VAL A 18 37.29 47.83 56.85
C VAL A 18 37.88 46.57 56.21
N GLU A 19 39.18 46.31 56.35
CA GLU A 19 39.84 45.12 55.79
C GLU A 19 39.32 43.85 56.47
N PHE A 20 39.19 43.87 57.80
CA PHE A 20 38.63 42.76 58.57
C PHE A 20 37.17 42.48 58.16
N ARG A 21 36.35 43.52 57.97
CA ARG A 21 34.96 43.37 57.50
C ARG A 21 34.86 42.72 56.14
N TYR A 22 35.65 43.17 55.17
CA TYR A 22 35.65 42.59 53.82
C TYR A 22 36.21 41.17 53.80
N ALA A 23 37.21 40.86 54.62
CA ALA A 23 37.72 39.49 54.76
C ALA A 23 36.65 38.54 55.31
N VAL A 24 35.92 38.94 56.36
CA VAL A 24 34.82 38.15 56.94
C VAL A 24 33.64 38.02 55.97
N ALA A 25 33.26 39.10 55.27
CA ALA A 25 32.21 39.07 54.25
C ALA A 25 32.60 38.17 53.05
N GLY A 26 33.87 38.21 52.64
CA GLY A 26 34.41 37.34 51.60
C GLY A 26 34.38 35.87 52.03
N MET A 27 34.86 35.54 53.23
CA MET A 27 34.81 34.17 53.77
C MET A 27 33.38 33.63 53.87
N LEU A 28 32.44 34.42 54.40
CA LEU A 28 31.02 34.04 54.48
C LEU A 28 30.37 33.90 53.09
N GLY A 29 30.72 34.78 52.15
CA GLY A 29 30.21 34.74 50.78
C GLY A 29 30.75 33.56 49.97
N LEU A 30 32.03 33.21 50.16
CA LEU A 30 32.67 32.06 49.50
C LEU A 30 32.04 30.73 49.95
N ASP A 31 31.69 30.58 51.23
CA ASP A 31 31.01 29.37 51.74
C ASP A 31 29.63 29.17 51.08
N GLU A 32 28.85 30.25 50.94
CA GLU A 32 27.55 30.20 50.24
C GLU A 32 27.72 29.90 48.74
N ILE A 33 28.76 30.44 48.09
CA ILE A 33 29.08 30.13 46.69
C ILE A 33 29.42 28.65 46.53
N LEU A 34 30.26 28.08 47.41
CA LEU A 34 30.62 26.67 47.37
C LEU A 34 29.40 25.75 47.52
N ARG A 35 28.51 26.04 48.48
CA ARG A 35 27.25 25.27 48.65
C ARG A 35 26.33 25.34 47.43
N ARG A 36 26.31 26.48 46.73
CA ARG A 36 25.54 26.61 45.47
C ARG A 36 26.16 25.81 44.34
N LEU A 37 27.49 25.77 44.26
CA LEU A 37 28.22 24.96 43.30
C LEU A 37 27.97 23.47 43.52
N GLU A 38 28.03 22.98 44.77
CA GLU A 38 27.68 21.59 45.09
C GLU A 38 26.27 21.21 44.62
N LYS A 39 25.28 22.09 44.87
CA LYS A 39 23.91 21.89 44.36
C LYS A 39 23.82 21.94 42.83
N HIS A 40 24.70 22.67 42.16
CA HIS A 40 24.75 22.68 40.70
C HIS A 40 25.38 21.40 40.16
N ASP A 41 26.43 20.90 40.80
CA ASP A 41 27.07 19.62 40.44
C ASP A 41 26.06 18.47 40.55
N GLU A 42 25.24 18.42 41.61
CA GLU A 42 24.13 17.46 41.74
C GLU A 42 23.14 17.54 40.57
N LYS A 43 22.78 18.75 40.14
CA LYS A 43 21.88 18.96 38.99
C LYS A 43 22.55 18.58 37.67
N PHE A 44 23.84 18.83 37.52
CA PHE A 44 24.60 18.43 36.33
C PHE A 44 24.63 16.90 36.21
N GLU A 45 24.89 16.20 37.31
CA GLU A 45 24.82 14.73 37.35
C GLU A 45 23.43 14.20 36.98
N GLU A 46 22.35 14.86 37.43
CA GLU A 46 20.99 14.50 37.03
C GLU A 46 20.75 14.71 35.52
N ILE A 47 21.23 15.82 34.97
CA ILE A 47 21.12 16.14 33.55
C ILE A 47 21.88 15.11 32.72
N LEU A 48 23.11 14.75 33.11
CA LEU A 48 23.91 13.73 32.42
C LEU A 48 23.18 12.38 32.39
N LYS A 49 22.63 11.93 33.53
CA LYS A 49 21.84 10.70 33.58
C LYS A 49 20.59 10.73 32.69
N ARG A 50 19.98 11.91 32.50
CA ARG A 50 18.83 12.06 31.59
C ARG A 50 19.28 12.02 30.12
N LEU A 51 20.42 12.61 29.80
CA LEU A 51 21.01 12.56 28.46
C LEU A 51 21.36 11.12 28.07
N ASP A 52 21.99 10.35 28.96
CA ASP A 52 22.30 8.93 28.70
C ASP A 52 21.04 8.11 28.40
N ARG A 53 19.95 8.36 29.12
CA ARG A 53 18.65 7.70 28.86
C ARG A 53 18.08 8.08 27.50
N HIS A 54 18.10 9.37 27.16
CA HIS A 54 17.62 9.83 25.85
C HIS A 54 18.48 9.28 24.71
N GLU A 55 19.80 9.18 24.89
CA GLU A 55 20.68 8.58 23.89
C GLU A 55 20.34 7.10 23.67
N ALA A 56 20.11 6.34 24.75
CA ALA A 56 19.65 4.96 24.66
C ALA A 56 18.29 4.83 23.95
N GLU A 57 17.35 5.74 24.20
CA GLU A 57 16.05 5.78 23.50
C GLU A 57 16.21 6.09 22.01
N LEU A 58 17.10 7.04 21.65
CA LEU A 58 17.38 7.37 20.25
C LEU A 58 18.01 6.20 19.50
N VAL A 59 18.89 5.43 20.15
CA VAL A 59 19.47 4.21 19.56
C VAL A 59 18.37 3.18 19.28
N ARG A 60 17.49 2.92 20.25
CA ARG A 60 16.36 1.99 20.07
C ARG A 60 15.43 2.44 18.95
N LEU A 61 15.08 3.72 18.92
CA LEU A 61 14.23 4.28 17.87
C LEU A 61 14.86 4.10 16.48
N ARG A 62 16.19 4.24 16.39
CA ARG A 62 16.94 4.05 15.15
C ARG A 62 16.94 2.58 14.70
N GLU A 63 17.07 1.65 15.64
CA GLU A 63 16.96 0.21 15.38
C GLU A 63 15.55 -0.15 14.89
N ASP A 64 14.50 0.33 15.55
CA ASP A 64 13.12 0.10 15.15
C ASP A 64 12.82 0.70 13.77
N MET A 65 13.35 1.89 13.47
CA MET A 65 13.24 2.49 12.14
C MET A 65 13.95 1.69 11.05
N ASN A 66 15.10 1.09 11.35
CA ASN A 66 15.80 0.23 10.40
C ASN A 66 15.00 -1.05 10.15
N ARG A 67 14.47 -1.69 11.19
CA ARG A 67 13.61 -2.87 11.04
C ARG A 67 12.37 -2.58 10.21
N LEU A 68 11.67 -1.47 10.51
CA LEU A 68 10.50 -1.07 9.74
C LEU A 68 10.86 -0.85 8.26
N ARG A 69 12.00 -0.22 7.98
CA ARG A 69 12.47 -0.01 6.61
C ARG A 69 12.72 -1.35 5.89
N GLU A 70 13.36 -2.30 6.56
CA GLU A 70 13.59 -3.65 6.02
C GLU A 70 12.28 -4.37 5.71
N ASP A 71 11.34 -4.35 6.66
CA ASP A 71 10.00 -4.94 6.51
C ASP A 71 9.22 -4.30 5.35
N MET A 72 9.29 -2.97 5.21
CA MET A 72 8.67 -2.26 4.09
C MET A 72 9.27 -2.66 2.76
N ILE A 73 10.60 -2.73 2.65
CA ILE A 73 11.28 -3.15 1.41
C ILE A 73 10.89 -4.58 1.05
N ALA A 74 10.85 -5.50 2.02
CA ALA A 74 10.40 -6.86 1.80
C ALA A 74 8.92 -6.91 1.39
N GLY A 75 8.07 -6.10 2.02
CA GLY A 75 6.67 -5.95 1.69
C GLY A 75 6.45 -5.49 0.25
N PHE A 76 7.16 -4.44 -0.19
CA PHE A 76 7.08 -3.95 -1.57
C PHE A 76 7.52 -4.99 -2.59
N LYS A 77 8.63 -5.71 -2.34
CA LYS A 77 9.07 -6.80 -3.22
C LYS A 77 8.00 -7.88 -3.41
N ARG A 78 7.35 -8.31 -2.32
CA ARG A 78 6.24 -9.27 -2.40
C ARG A 78 5.07 -8.72 -3.22
N HIS A 79 4.75 -7.43 -3.07
CA HIS A 79 3.69 -6.80 -3.86
C HIS A 79 4.05 -6.74 -5.35
N ASP A 80 5.28 -6.39 -5.70
CA ASP A 80 5.76 -6.37 -7.08
C ASP A 80 5.66 -7.76 -7.72
N GLU A 81 6.07 -8.82 -7.02
CA GLU A 81 5.95 -10.21 -7.48
C GLU A 81 4.48 -10.61 -7.71
N ILE A 82 3.56 -10.22 -6.82
CA ILE A 82 2.13 -10.50 -6.97
C ILE A 82 1.57 -9.75 -8.18
N LEU A 83 1.93 -8.49 -8.36
CA LEU A 83 1.50 -7.68 -9.50
C LEU A 83 2.00 -8.27 -10.82
N GLU A 84 3.24 -8.75 -10.86
CA GLU A 84 3.78 -9.41 -12.04
C GLU A 84 3.01 -10.70 -12.38
N ARG A 85 2.70 -11.53 -11.38
CA ARG A 85 1.87 -12.74 -11.59
C ARG A 85 0.49 -12.38 -12.13
N HIS A 86 -0.19 -11.40 -11.54
CA HIS A 86 -1.49 -10.95 -12.03
C HIS A 86 -1.41 -10.39 -13.46
N ALA A 87 -0.35 -9.63 -13.78
CA ALA A 87 -0.16 -9.13 -15.14
C ALA A 87 0.00 -10.28 -16.16
N GLN A 88 0.75 -11.32 -15.81
CA GLN A 88 0.89 -12.52 -16.63
C GLN A 88 -0.43 -13.28 -16.81
N GLU A 89 -1.22 -13.43 -15.74
CA GLU A 89 -2.54 -14.06 -15.81
C GLU A 89 -3.50 -13.28 -16.70
N ILE A 90 -3.55 -11.94 -16.56
CA ILE A 90 -4.35 -11.07 -17.42
C ILE A 90 -3.92 -11.18 -18.88
N ALA A 91 -2.61 -11.28 -19.16
CA ALA A 91 -2.10 -11.47 -20.51
C ALA A 91 -2.58 -12.79 -21.13
N LYS A 92 -2.50 -13.90 -20.38
CA LYS A 92 -3.03 -15.20 -20.80
C LYS A 92 -4.53 -15.16 -21.05
N LEU A 93 -5.30 -14.58 -20.14
CA LEU A 93 -6.74 -14.42 -20.29
C LEU A 93 -7.11 -13.60 -21.54
N ARG A 94 -6.33 -12.55 -21.86
CA ARG A 94 -6.52 -11.78 -23.10
C ARG A 94 -6.23 -12.62 -24.34
N GLU A 95 -5.19 -13.44 -24.32
CA GLU A 95 -4.88 -14.34 -25.42
C GLU A 95 -6.00 -15.36 -25.66
N ASP A 96 -6.47 -16.00 -24.59
CA ASP A 96 -7.57 -16.98 -24.66
C ASP A 96 -8.88 -16.34 -25.12
N PHE A 97 -9.17 -15.13 -24.64
CA PHE A 97 -10.32 -14.35 -25.10
C PHE A 97 -10.24 -14.03 -26.60
N ASN A 98 -9.07 -13.62 -27.10
CA ASN A 98 -8.86 -13.35 -28.52
C ASN A 98 -9.05 -14.62 -29.38
N LYS A 99 -8.57 -15.78 -28.91
CA LYS A 99 -8.82 -17.08 -29.58
C LYS A 99 -10.32 -17.37 -29.65
N MET A 100 -11.05 -17.16 -28.55
CA MET A 100 -12.50 -17.37 -28.49
C MET A 100 -13.26 -16.41 -29.42
N LEU A 101 -12.84 -15.15 -29.51
CA LEU A 101 -13.40 -14.20 -30.48
C LEU A 101 -13.20 -14.66 -31.92
N SER A 102 -12.03 -15.19 -32.27
CA SER A 102 -11.76 -15.73 -33.60
C SER A 102 -12.68 -16.91 -33.93
N VAL A 103 -12.87 -17.84 -32.98
CA VAL A 103 -13.78 -18.98 -33.15
C VAL A 103 -15.22 -18.49 -33.33
N THR A 104 -15.64 -17.51 -32.53
CA THR A 104 -16.99 -16.93 -32.63
C THR A 104 -17.22 -16.29 -34.01
N ALA A 105 -16.23 -15.57 -34.54
CA ALA A 105 -16.31 -14.98 -35.88
C ALA A 105 -16.40 -16.06 -36.97
N GLN A 106 -15.66 -17.17 -36.85
CA GLN A 106 -15.77 -18.31 -37.77
C GLN A 106 -17.15 -18.94 -37.74
N ILE A 107 -17.69 -19.19 -36.55
CA ILE A 107 -19.05 -19.74 -36.39
C ILE A 107 -20.07 -18.80 -37.03
N GLN A 108 -19.96 -17.48 -36.82
CA GLN A 108 -20.88 -16.51 -37.44
C GLN A 108 -20.85 -16.58 -38.97
N GLU A 109 -19.67 -16.73 -39.58
CA GLU A 109 -19.52 -16.88 -41.02
C GLU A 109 -20.09 -18.22 -41.53
N GLU A 110 -19.85 -19.32 -40.82
CA GLU A 110 -20.43 -20.62 -41.15
C GLU A 110 -21.97 -20.58 -41.07
N GLN A 111 -22.53 -19.97 -40.04
CA GLN A 111 -23.97 -19.79 -39.88
C GLN A 111 -24.57 -18.95 -41.01
N ARG A 112 -23.85 -17.93 -41.49
CA ARG A 112 -24.27 -17.13 -42.64
C ARG A 112 -24.32 -17.97 -43.92
N ARG A 113 -23.26 -18.72 -44.20
CA ARG A 113 -23.20 -19.62 -45.37
C ARG A 113 -24.28 -20.69 -45.33
N LEU A 114 -24.50 -21.27 -44.16
CA LEU A 114 -25.54 -22.27 -43.95
C LEU A 114 -26.92 -21.68 -44.25
N ARG A 115 -27.21 -20.46 -43.77
CA ARG A 115 -28.46 -19.74 -44.07
C ARG A 115 -28.65 -19.54 -45.58
N GLU A 116 -27.63 -19.05 -46.28
CA GLU A 116 -27.66 -18.88 -47.73
C GLU A 116 -27.88 -20.22 -48.48
N SER A 117 -27.29 -21.31 -47.98
CA SER A 117 -27.50 -22.65 -48.53
C SER A 117 -28.93 -23.15 -48.31
N TYR A 118 -29.51 -22.92 -47.13
CA TYR A 118 -30.90 -23.27 -46.83
C TYR A 118 -31.87 -22.52 -47.74
N GLU A 119 -31.69 -21.21 -47.93
CA GLU A 119 -32.53 -20.40 -48.85
C GLU A 119 -32.48 -20.93 -50.29
N LYS A 120 -31.30 -21.38 -50.77
CA LYS A 120 -31.18 -21.99 -52.10
C LYS A 120 -31.89 -23.34 -52.18
N LEU A 121 -31.80 -24.15 -51.12
CA LEU A 121 -32.47 -25.45 -51.07
C LEU A 121 -33.99 -25.28 -51.05
N GLU A 122 -34.50 -24.35 -50.25
CA GLU A 122 -35.92 -23.99 -50.19
C GLU A 122 -36.47 -23.62 -51.58
N ARG A 123 -35.77 -22.73 -52.31
CA ARG A 123 -36.14 -22.41 -53.70
C ARG A 123 -36.15 -23.63 -54.63
N ARG A 124 -35.24 -24.58 -54.44
CA ARG A 124 -35.20 -25.81 -55.24
C ARG A 124 -36.38 -26.72 -54.89
N VAL A 125 -36.72 -26.86 -53.62
CA VAL A 125 -37.89 -27.62 -53.16
C VAL A 125 -39.17 -27.03 -53.78
N ASP A 126 -39.37 -25.71 -53.69
CA ASP A 126 -40.52 -25.04 -54.33
C ASP A 126 -40.63 -25.32 -55.84
N SER A 127 -39.49 -25.40 -56.52
CA SER A 127 -39.44 -25.67 -57.97
C SER A 127 -39.81 -27.12 -58.29
N LEU A 128 -39.38 -28.07 -57.44
CA LEU A 128 -39.69 -29.49 -57.56
C LEU A 128 -41.17 -29.74 -57.27
N GLU A 129 -41.71 -29.15 -56.20
CA GLU A 129 -43.14 -29.24 -55.86
C GLU A 129 -44.02 -28.75 -57.03
N ARG A 130 -43.67 -27.60 -57.62
CA ARG A 130 -44.34 -27.09 -58.82
C ARG A 130 -44.20 -28.02 -60.03
N GLY A 131 -43.04 -28.66 -60.18
CA GLY A 131 -42.78 -29.65 -61.22
C GLY A 131 -43.63 -30.91 -61.04
N GLN A 132 -43.68 -31.45 -59.83
CA GLN A 132 -44.46 -32.63 -59.48
C GLN A 132 -45.95 -32.40 -59.69
N ALA A 133 -46.48 -31.25 -59.25
CA ALA A 133 -47.88 -30.89 -59.48
C ALA A 133 -48.25 -30.80 -60.98
N ARG A 134 -47.30 -30.40 -61.85
CA ARG A 134 -47.51 -30.43 -63.31
C ARG A 134 -47.54 -31.86 -63.86
N LEU A 135 -46.63 -32.71 -63.39
CA LEU A 135 -46.58 -34.12 -63.79
C LEU A 135 -47.84 -34.86 -63.36
N GLU A 136 -48.30 -34.68 -62.12
CA GLU A 136 -49.54 -35.28 -61.60
C GLU A 136 -50.75 -34.89 -62.45
N ARG A 137 -50.88 -33.61 -62.82
CA ARG A 137 -51.93 -33.15 -63.75
C ARG A 137 -51.80 -33.80 -65.13
N GLY A 138 -50.58 -33.91 -65.66
CA GLY A 138 -50.31 -34.58 -66.94
C GLY A 138 -50.69 -36.06 -66.90
N HIS A 139 -50.35 -36.76 -65.82
CA HIS A 139 -50.72 -38.15 -65.59
C HIS A 139 -52.24 -38.34 -65.53
N ALA A 140 -52.96 -37.49 -64.79
CA ALA A 140 -54.42 -37.56 -64.71
C ALA A 140 -55.09 -37.43 -66.10
N VAL A 141 -54.61 -36.50 -66.94
CA VAL A 141 -55.11 -36.34 -68.32
C VAL A 141 -54.80 -37.56 -69.19
N LEU A 142 -53.62 -38.16 -69.04
CA LEU A 142 -53.25 -39.37 -69.78
C LEU A 142 -54.10 -40.57 -69.34
N GLU A 143 -54.36 -40.72 -68.04
CA GLU A 143 -55.25 -41.78 -67.53
C GLU A 143 -56.69 -41.63 -68.06
N GLU A 144 -57.23 -40.42 -68.11
CA GLU A 144 -58.56 -40.15 -68.68
C GLU A 144 -58.63 -40.49 -70.18
N ARG A 145 -57.58 -40.15 -70.94
CA ARG A 145 -57.45 -40.54 -72.35
C ARG A 145 -57.32 -42.05 -72.55
N LEU A 146 -56.64 -42.74 -71.65
CA LEU A 146 -56.51 -44.20 -71.73
C LEU A 146 -57.87 -44.89 -71.49
N ARG A 147 -58.64 -44.41 -70.50
CA ARG A 147 -59.99 -44.92 -70.18
C ARG A 147 -61.04 -44.65 -71.26
N SER A 148 -60.80 -43.70 -72.16
CA SER A 148 -61.70 -43.39 -73.27
C SER A 148 -61.36 -44.16 -74.56
N LEU A 149 -60.29 -44.96 -74.55
CA LEU A 149 -59.86 -45.82 -75.65
C LEU A 149 -60.16 -47.31 -75.42
N GLU A 150 -60.64 -47.68 -74.22
CA GLU A 150 -61.20 -49.00 -73.87
C GLU A 150 -62.74 -48.98 -73.95
#